data_AF-K9W7E6-F1
#
_entry.id   AF-K9W7E6-F1
#
_cell.length_a   1.000
_cell.length_b   1.000
_cell.length_c   1.000
_cell.angle_alpha   90.00
_cell.angle_beta   90.00
_cell.angle_gamma   90.00
#
_symmetry.space_group_name_H-M   'P 1'
#
loop_
_entity.id
_entity.type
_entity.pdbx_description
1 polymer ?
#
loop_
_entity_poly.entity_id
_entity_poly.type
_entity_poly.pdbx_seq_one_letter_code
_entity_poly.pdbx_strand_id
1 'polypeptide(L)'
;MVARKRTEQSERELATAPSGAGSKSRAAASSQIDITKELDQLGSTVEQANTDLELQLGGNQSADHDAGRNNSTTRNSQPTASPTSGISEADISQQFEEINRIHEGTRRRRKAELSELKEDLAAGISELEKEIDDSSPMAIAQKNWESSPAWQHRPEWERNFLTCAFEELKKTAENFQCIEGATFKDEKYMAYMVNPKSLYIKVVGQPVIAYESYRDKEARQCLLTPEQKQAFLPPGQQLEINHEAEQQISIGEEAPNELQLNDATAPEYASNLNHQTALTVPSDPTIPTNQTDSTVQHPTVPTVPTELNQDDDQTDDDESVNVDPREENWQPLRSYLIEDCCLPSDILDALHEEGWIYANNEDMAVFSLRTSQNVETGVWVLDPETESNTWIDLNLDPEVEKEVNGEPAYFWVSSLSDAPINKVIITSDPIETISSIALDPSFGQNNTLYIATESAEQLPIEPLQKLGKNVVVSFKGDEDGIELANEVMSVLPNSQKVELDEAGWNGILQAQEQERQAEIEQMQLIAQYQEKQQSQMEL
;
A
#
# COMPACT_ATOMS: atom_id res chain seq x y z
N MET A 1 -61.26 -18.29 -8.55
CA MET A 1 -59.89 -17.99 -8.08
C MET A 1 -59.15 -17.38 -9.26
N VAL A 2 -59.19 -16.05 -9.44
CA VAL A 2 -58.46 -15.02 -8.67
C VAL A 2 -57.01 -14.89 -9.15
N ALA A 3 -56.67 -13.67 -9.55
CA ALA A 3 -55.34 -13.07 -9.71
C ALA A 3 -54.53 -13.39 -10.99
N ARG A 4 -54.88 -12.73 -12.09
CA ARG A 4 -53.91 -12.12 -13.04
C ARG A 4 -54.53 -10.83 -13.59
N LYS A 5 -54.09 -9.67 -13.09
CA LYS A 5 -54.13 -8.31 -13.71
C LYS A 5 -54.00 -7.22 -12.65
N ARG A 6 -52.79 -6.69 -12.51
CA ARG A 6 -52.29 -5.42 -11.92
C ARG A 6 -50.78 -5.59 -12.09
N THR A 7 -50.04 -4.76 -12.82
CA THR A 7 -49.96 -3.30 -12.72
C THR A 7 -49.26 -2.78 -13.99
N GLU A 8 -49.98 -2.12 -14.88
CA GLU A 8 -49.44 -1.29 -15.98
C GLU A 8 -50.34 -0.05 -16.04
N GLN A 9 -50.20 0.84 -15.06
CA GLN A 9 -50.89 2.13 -15.04
C GLN A 9 -50.25 3.08 -14.01
N SER A 10 -49.03 3.56 -14.26
CA SER A 10 -48.46 4.69 -13.50
C SER A 10 -47.41 5.50 -14.25
N GLU A 11 -47.46 5.55 -15.58
CA GLU A 11 -46.61 6.44 -16.38
C GLU A 11 -47.45 7.17 -17.42
N ARG A 12 -48.13 8.23 -16.96
CA ARG A 12 -48.67 9.35 -17.76
C ARG A 12 -49.53 10.18 -16.84
N GLU A 13 -48.94 11.24 -16.28
CA GLU A 13 -49.60 12.51 -15.92
C GLU A 13 -48.62 13.31 -15.07
N LEU A 14 -47.96 14.31 -15.66
CA LEU A 14 -47.76 15.66 -15.10
C LEU A 14 -46.75 16.44 -15.94
N ALA A 15 -47.24 16.95 -17.07
CA ALA A 15 -46.65 18.07 -17.78
C ALA A 15 -47.78 19.02 -18.16
N THR A 16 -47.98 20.11 -17.40
CA THR A 16 -48.39 21.45 -17.87
C THR A 16 -48.58 22.45 -16.70
N ALA A 17 -47.67 23.44 -16.63
CA ALA A 17 -47.85 24.90 -16.42
C ALA A 17 -48.49 25.44 -15.11
N PRO A 18 -48.25 26.72 -14.68
CA PRO A 18 -47.82 27.87 -15.49
C PRO A 18 -46.75 28.82 -14.90
N SER A 19 -46.31 29.72 -15.77
CA SER A 19 -45.47 30.88 -15.51
C SER A 19 -46.22 32.03 -14.82
N GLY A 20 -45.46 32.85 -14.09
CA GLY A 20 -45.78 34.26 -13.87
C GLY A 20 -45.75 34.73 -12.42
N ALA A 21 -44.69 35.47 -12.08
CA ALA A 21 -44.67 36.73 -11.31
C ALA A 21 -43.52 36.79 -10.28
N GLY A 22 -42.74 37.88 -10.32
CA GLY A 22 -42.05 38.35 -9.10
C GLY A 22 -40.60 38.79 -9.25
N SER A 23 -40.33 39.79 -10.08
CA SER A 23 -39.12 40.62 -9.94
C SER A 23 -39.11 41.29 -8.55
N LYS A 24 -38.05 41.08 -7.76
CA LYS A 24 -37.42 42.01 -6.78
C LYS A 24 -36.55 41.22 -5.79
N SER A 25 -35.24 41.22 -6.00
CA SER A 25 -34.23 41.48 -4.95
C SER A 25 -32.84 41.37 -5.58
N ARG A 26 -32.35 42.50 -6.09
CA ARG A 26 -30.94 42.74 -6.38
C ARG A 26 -30.54 43.92 -5.52
N ALA A 27 -29.98 43.63 -4.35
CA ALA A 27 -29.08 44.48 -3.56
C ALA A 27 -28.87 43.82 -2.18
N ALA A 28 -27.61 43.71 -1.76
CA ALA A 28 -27.08 42.96 -0.60
C ALA A 28 -26.83 41.47 -0.91
N ALA A 29 -25.63 40.89 -0.84
CA ALA A 29 -24.39 41.33 -0.21
C ALA A 29 -23.19 40.98 -1.10
N SER A 30 -22.42 42.01 -1.47
CA SER A 30 -21.07 41.90 -1.99
C SER A 30 -20.17 42.48 -0.89
N SER A 31 -19.72 41.62 0.01
CA SER A 31 -18.71 41.95 1.02
C SER A 31 -17.99 40.66 1.37
N GLN A 32 -17.30 40.11 0.38
CA GLN A 32 -16.21 39.18 0.64
C GLN A 32 -15.01 40.05 0.94
N ILE A 33 -14.66 40.12 2.21
CA ILE A 33 -13.43 40.75 2.68
C ILE A 33 -12.28 39.94 2.09
N ASP A 34 -11.51 40.61 1.26
CA ASP A 34 -10.35 40.08 0.57
C ASP A 34 -9.21 40.05 1.59
N ILE A 35 -9.10 38.95 2.36
CA ILE A 35 -8.14 38.76 3.47
C ILE A 35 -6.70 39.03 3.01
N THR A 36 -6.41 38.77 1.73
CA THR A 36 -5.16 39.09 1.06
C THR A 36 -4.81 40.58 1.12
N LYS A 37 -5.80 41.49 1.01
CA LYS A 37 -5.56 42.94 1.11
C LYS A 37 -5.26 43.40 2.53
N GLU A 38 -5.84 42.78 3.55
CA GLU A 38 -5.55 43.17 4.94
C GLU A 38 -4.13 42.72 5.36
N LEU A 39 -3.67 41.56 4.89
CA LEU A 39 -2.30 41.08 5.13
C LEU A 39 -1.26 41.97 4.44
N ASP A 40 -1.51 42.40 3.20
CA ASP A 40 -0.63 43.36 2.50
C ASP A 40 -0.57 44.72 3.23
N GLN A 41 -1.69 45.15 3.80
CA GLN A 41 -1.78 46.42 4.53
C GLN A 41 -1.07 46.36 5.90
N LEU A 42 -1.08 45.20 6.57
CA LEU A 42 -0.31 44.93 7.78
C LEU A 42 1.20 44.89 7.50
N GLY A 43 1.63 44.24 6.41
CA GLY A 43 3.03 44.21 5.98
C GLY A 43 3.60 45.62 5.76
N SER A 44 2.86 46.47 5.04
CA SER A 44 3.25 47.87 4.78
C SER A 44 3.36 48.71 6.06
N THR A 45 2.51 48.45 7.06
CA THR A 45 2.52 49.21 8.33
C THR A 45 3.76 48.89 9.18
N VAL A 46 4.22 47.63 9.19
CA VAL A 46 5.42 47.20 9.91
C VAL A 46 6.69 47.77 9.26
N GLU A 47 6.73 47.79 7.93
CA GLU A 47 7.87 48.32 7.17
C GLU A 47 8.04 49.84 7.38
N GLN A 48 6.92 50.57 7.46
CA GLN A 48 6.91 52.00 7.78
C GLN A 48 7.41 52.27 9.21
N ALA A 49 6.99 51.47 10.20
CA ALA A 49 7.43 51.63 11.58
C ALA A 49 8.94 51.40 11.76
N ASN A 50 9.53 50.45 11.02
CA ASN A 50 10.97 50.23 11.03
C ASN A 50 11.74 51.40 10.38
N THR A 51 11.22 51.95 9.30
CA THR A 51 11.81 53.12 8.61
C THR A 51 11.81 54.35 9.52
N ASP A 52 10.73 54.59 10.26
CA ASP A 52 10.63 55.70 11.21
C ASP A 52 11.62 55.54 12.39
N LEU A 53 11.87 54.30 12.82
CA LEU A 53 12.84 54.01 13.89
C LEU A 53 14.28 54.26 13.42
N GLU A 54 14.62 53.88 12.19
CA GLU A 54 15.92 54.17 11.58
C GLU A 54 16.14 55.67 11.40
N LEU A 55 15.12 56.44 11.02
CA LEU A 55 15.19 57.90 10.92
C LEU A 55 15.41 58.57 12.29
N GLN A 56 14.83 58.02 13.37
CA GLN A 56 15.07 58.53 14.72
C GLN A 56 16.47 58.20 15.25
N LEU A 57 17.05 57.07 14.84
CA LEU A 57 18.38 56.64 15.26
C LEU A 57 19.51 57.20 14.37
N GLY A 58 19.23 57.50 13.11
CA GLY A 58 20.19 58.01 12.11
C GLY A 58 20.46 59.51 12.17
N GLY A 59 19.70 60.28 12.96
CA GLY A 59 19.77 61.75 13.00
C GLY A 59 21.03 62.39 13.60
N ASN A 60 22.05 61.60 13.99
CA ASN A 60 23.25 62.11 14.67
C ASN A 60 24.58 61.75 14.01
N GLN A 61 24.60 61.34 12.73
CA GLN A 61 25.86 61.13 12.02
C GLN A 61 25.95 61.92 10.72
N SER A 62 27.03 62.70 10.64
CA SER A 62 27.66 63.22 9.43
C SER A 62 27.08 64.48 8.79
N ALA A 63 27.57 65.62 9.26
CA ALA A 63 27.84 66.78 8.42
C ALA A 63 29.29 67.24 8.67
N ASP A 64 30.26 66.46 8.19
CA ASP A 64 31.64 66.91 8.04
C ASP A 64 32.36 66.07 6.97
N HIS A 65 32.24 66.52 5.72
CA HIS A 65 33.31 66.53 4.72
C HIS A 65 32.73 67.01 3.39
N ASP A 66 33.03 68.26 3.00
CA ASP A 66 33.91 68.57 1.86
C ASP A 66 33.74 70.05 1.44
N ALA A 67 34.79 70.58 0.80
CA ALA A 67 34.95 71.91 0.20
C ALA A 67 35.76 72.96 1.00
N GLY A 68 37.05 72.68 1.14
CA GLY A 68 38.07 73.72 1.22
C GLY A 68 38.40 74.30 -0.17
N ARG A 69 37.90 75.52 -0.48
CA ARG A 69 38.69 76.51 -1.24
C ARG A 69 38.27 77.95 -0.92
N ASN A 70 39.09 78.55 -0.06
CA ASN A 70 39.35 79.96 0.27
C ASN A 70 38.69 81.04 -0.63
N ASN A 71 37.95 81.96 0.00
CA ASN A 71 38.41 83.34 0.18
C ASN A 71 37.49 84.16 1.12
N SER A 72 38.16 84.80 2.10
CA SER A 72 37.94 86.17 2.56
C SER A 72 36.56 86.60 3.09
N THR A 73 36.53 86.97 4.37
CA THR A 73 36.18 88.34 4.87
C THR A 73 35.43 88.26 6.21
N THR A 74 36.15 88.61 7.28
CA THR A 74 35.69 89.26 8.53
C THR A 74 34.19 89.39 8.78
N ARG A 75 33.70 88.82 9.89
CA ARG A 75 33.00 89.61 10.90
C ARG A 75 32.93 88.95 12.27
N ASN A 76 33.43 89.73 13.22
CA ASN A 76 33.37 89.67 14.66
C ASN A 76 31.93 89.48 15.17
N SER A 77 31.66 88.45 15.97
CA SER A 77 30.51 88.37 16.89
C SER A 77 30.75 87.29 17.94
N GLN A 78 31.01 87.75 19.15
CA GLN A 78 31.08 86.98 20.40
C GLN A 78 29.67 86.42 20.73
N PRO A 79 29.51 85.13 21.06
CA PRO A 79 28.37 84.67 21.83
C PRO A 79 28.81 84.42 23.28
N THR A 80 28.04 85.03 24.16
CA THR A 80 28.00 84.88 25.60
C THR A 80 27.88 83.42 26.03
N ALA A 81 28.77 82.99 26.93
CA ALA A 81 28.69 81.73 27.63
C ALA A 81 27.36 81.63 28.41
N SER A 82 26.54 80.66 28.04
CA SER A 82 25.43 80.21 28.88
C SER A 82 25.96 79.21 29.91
N PRO A 83 25.47 79.22 31.15
CA PRO A 83 25.94 78.32 32.19
C PRO A 83 25.40 76.93 31.90
N THR A 84 26.24 76.05 31.36
CA THR A 84 25.96 74.62 31.34
C THR A 84 25.94 74.17 32.80
N SER A 85 24.74 74.00 33.36
CA SER A 85 24.54 73.41 34.68
C SER A 85 25.22 72.04 34.69
N GLY A 86 26.35 71.94 35.39
CA GLY A 86 27.10 70.71 35.55
C GLY A 86 26.22 69.68 36.24
N ILE A 87 25.66 68.76 35.46
CA ILE A 87 25.19 67.48 35.97
C ILE A 87 26.41 66.84 36.59
N SER A 88 26.39 66.64 37.91
CA SER A 88 27.55 66.10 38.59
C SER A 88 27.77 64.66 38.13
N GLU A 89 29.02 64.21 38.11
CA GLU A 89 29.37 62.82 37.77
C GLU A 89 28.64 61.80 38.67
N ALA A 90 28.27 62.23 39.89
CA ALA A 90 27.43 61.47 40.81
C ALA A 90 25.98 61.33 40.32
N ASP A 91 25.39 62.38 39.74
CA ASP A 91 24.02 62.34 39.18
C ASP A 91 23.96 61.41 37.95
N ILE A 92 25.01 61.42 37.11
CA ILE A 92 25.13 60.51 35.96
C ILE A 92 25.26 59.06 36.43
N SER A 93 26.10 58.81 37.45
CA SER A 93 26.28 57.46 38.01
C SER A 93 24.99 56.92 38.64
N GLN A 94 24.24 57.77 39.35
CA GLN A 94 22.96 57.40 39.93
C GLN A 94 21.90 57.07 38.86
N GLN A 95 21.85 57.86 37.77
CA GLN A 95 20.97 57.56 36.64
C GLN A 95 21.33 56.23 35.96
N PHE A 96 22.63 55.91 35.81
CA PHE A 96 23.07 54.62 35.27
C PHE A 96 22.68 53.44 36.17
N GLU A 97 22.82 53.56 37.49
CA GLU A 97 22.35 52.52 38.42
C GLU A 97 20.83 52.32 38.34
N GLU A 98 20.06 53.41 38.22
CA GLU A 98 18.60 53.32 38.09
C GLU A 98 18.18 52.66 36.77
N ILE A 99 18.84 53.00 35.65
CA ILE A 99 18.62 52.35 34.36
C ILE A 99 18.94 50.86 34.45
N ASN A 100 20.07 50.48 35.07
CA ASN A 100 20.45 49.08 35.24
C ASN A 100 19.45 48.32 36.12
N ARG A 101 18.94 48.96 37.19
CA ARG A 101 17.91 48.37 38.05
C ARG A 101 16.61 48.12 37.29
N ILE A 102 16.18 49.08 36.45
CA ILE A 102 14.98 48.93 35.60
C ILE A 102 15.19 47.84 34.56
N HIS A 103 16.36 47.78 33.93
CA HIS A 103 16.69 46.78 32.92
C HIS A 103 16.70 45.37 33.51
N GLU A 104 17.33 45.19 34.68
CA GLU A 104 17.36 43.92 35.39
C GLU A 104 15.97 43.49 35.89
N GLY A 105 15.16 44.44 36.37
CA GLY A 105 13.76 44.18 36.73
C GLY A 105 12.90 43.75 35.53
N THR A 106 13.15 44.32 34.36
CA THR A 106 12.48 43.94 33.10
C THR A 106 12.95 42.56 32.63
N ARG A 107 14.26 42.29 32.72
CA ARG A 107 14.83 40.98 32.40
C ARG A 107 14.26 39.86 33.27
N ARG A 108 14.08 40.12 34.57
CA ARG A 108 13.47 39.15 35.50
C ARG A 108 11.99 38.89 35.18
N ARG A 109 11.21 39.93 34.86
CA ARG A 109 9.81 39.78 34.43
C ARG A 109 9.70 38.95 33.16
N ARG A 110 10.47 39.27 32.12
CA ARG A 110 10.50 38.48 30.88
C ARG A 110 10.92 37.03 31.11
N LYS A 111 11.87 36.79 32.03
CA LYS A 111 12.28 35.41 32.37
C LYS A 111 11.17 34.64 33.10
N ALA A 112 10.39 35.30 33.95
CA ALA A 112 9.24 34.69 34.62
C ALA A 112 8.11 34.40 33.62
N GLU A 113 7.75 35.36 32.77
CA GLU A 113 6.76 35.20 31.69
C GLU A 113 7.16 34.07 30.74
N LEU A 114 8.44 33.98 30.37
CA LEU A 114 8.96 32.89 29.54
C LEU A 114 8.92 31.53 30.26
N SER A 115 9.00 31.50 31.59
CA SER A 115 8.89 30.26 32.36
C SER A 115 7.44 29.78 32.41
N GLU A 116 6.50 30.69 32.62
CA GLU A 116 5.05 30.41 32.63
C GLU A 116 4.59 29.93 31.25
N LEU A 117 4.98 30.62 30.18
CA LEU A 117 4.71 30.19 28.80
C LEU A 117 5.28 28.80 28.47
N LYS A 118 6.43 28.41 29.06
CA LYS A 118 7.00 27.08 28.86
C LYS A 118 6.20 25.99 29.56
N GLU A 119 5.65 26.28 30.74
CA GLU A 119 4.79 25.35 31.47
C GLU A 119 3.46 25.17 30.75
N ASP A 120 2.85 26.27 30.28
CA ASP A 120 1.60 26.23 29.49
C ASP A 120 1.80 25.47 28.17
N LEU A 121 2.91 25.71 27.47
CA LEU A 121 3.23 24.99 26.23
C LEU A 121 3.45 23.49 26.48
N ALA A 122 4.16 23.13 27.57
CA ALA A 122 4.37 21.72 27.92
C ALA A 122 3.05 21.02 28.27
N ALA A 123 2.13 21.69 28.95
CA ALA A 123 0.79 21.17 29.22
C ALA A 123 -0.01 20.98 27.93
N GLY A 124 0.03 21.96 27.01
CA GLY A 124 -0.66 21.87 25.71
C GLY A 124 -0.09 20.75 24.82
N ILE A 125 1.23 20.54 24.81
CA ILE A 125 1.86 19.43 24.09
C ILE A 125 1.39 18.09 24.67
N SER A 126 1.35 17.95 25.99
CA SER A 126 0.89 16.70 26.63
C SER A 126 -0.59 16.40 26.37
N GLU A 127 -1.43 17.43 26.26
CA GLU A 127 -2.85 17.28 25.92
C GLU A 127 -3.04 16.89 24.44
N LEU A 128 -2.25 17.49 23.54
CA LEU A 128 -2.21 17.12 22.11
C LEU A 128 -1.67 15.70 21.88
N GLU A 129 -0.60 15.30 22.57
CA GLU A 129 -0.06 13.93 22.49
C GLU A 129 -1.12 12.89 22.87
N LYS A 130 -1.92 13.19 23.90
CA LYS A 130 -3.02 12.33 24.33
C LYS A 130 -4.15 12.28 23.30
N GLU A 131 -4.51 13.42 22.69
CA GLU A 131 -5.54 13.48 21.65
C GLU A 131 -5.10 12.79 20.35
N ILE A 132 -3.81 12.88 20.01
CA ILE A 132 -3.20 12.16 18.88
C ILE A 132 -3.22 10.64 19.13
N ASP A 133 -2.90 10.19 20.35
CA ASP A 133 -2.92 8.77 20.69
C ASP A 133 -4.36 8.19 20.64
N ASP A 134 -5.35 8.92 21.17
CA ASP A 134 -6.77 8.54 21.13
C ASP A 134 -7.38 8.58 19.71
N SER A 135 -6.81 9.38 18.80
CA SER A 135 -7.24 9.50 17.40
C SER A 135 -6.42 8.66 16.42
N SER A 136 -5.41 7.93 16.92
CA SER A 136 -4.64 7.00 16.10
C SER A 136 -5.59 6.01 15.41
N PRO A 137 -5.39 5.72 14.11
CA PRO A 137 -6.18 4.71 13.40
C PRO A 137 -6.26 3.38 14.17
N MET A 138 -5.17 2.98 14.85
CA MET A 138 -5.10 1.77 15.68
C MET A 138 -5.99 1.87 16.95
N ALA A 139 -6.01 3.02 17.61
CA ALA A 139 -6.88 3.27 18.77
C ALA A 139 -8.36 3.27 18.36
N ILE A 140 -8.69 3.82 17.20
CA ILE A 140 -10.04 3.76 16.61
C ILE A 140 -10.44 2.31 16.31
N ALA A 141 -9.55 1.52 15.71
CA ALA A 141 -9.79 0.11 15.43
C ALA A 141 -10.04 -0.69 16.72
N GLN A 142 -9.18 -0.55 17.73
CA GLN A 142 -9.36 -1.19 19.03
C GLN A 142 -10.69 -0.80 19.68
N LYS A 143 -11.03 0.50 19.70
CA LYS A 143 -12.29 0.98 20.28
C LYS A 143 -13.52 0.44 19.55
N ASN A 144 -13.46 0.30 18.22
CA ASN A 144 -14.53 -0.31 17.43
C ASN A 144 -14.72 -1.79 17.77
N TRP A 145 -13.61 -2.52 17.99
CA TRP A 145 -13.66 -3.91 18.44
C TRP A 145 -14.25 -4.03 19.84
N GLU A 146 -13.74 -3.27 20.80
CA GLU A 146 -14.20 -3.27 22.20
C GLU A 146 -15.67 -2.87 22.34
N SER A 147 -16.16 -2.02 21.43
CA SER A 147 -17.55 -1.58 21.36
C SER A 147 -18.47 -2.57 20.64
N SER A 148 -17.94 -3.60 19.99
CA SER A 148 -18.74 -4.58 19.25
C SER A 148 -19.57 -5.48 20.19
N PRO A 149 -20.79 -5.88 19.81
CA PRO A 149 -21.57 -6.85 20.60
C PRO A 149 -20.84 -8.18 20.79
N ALA A 150 -20.04 -8.59 19.80
CA ALA A 150 -19.27 -9.82 19.88
C ALA A 150 -18.21 -9.77 20.97
N TRP A 151 -17.53 -8.63 21.15
CA TRP A 151 -16.58 -8.44 22.23
C TRP A 151 -17.18 -8.72 23.60
N GLN A 152 -18.41 -8.28 23.86
CA GLN A 152 -19.09 -8.52 25.14
C GLN A 152 -19.43 -9.99 25.39
N HIS A 153 -19.51 -10.81 24.33
CA HIS A 153 -19.76 -12.24 24.42
C HIS A 153 -18.49 -13.10 24.47
N ARG A 154 -17.31 -12.50 24.28
CA ARG A 154 -16.03 -13.23 24.38
C ARG A 154 -15.67 -13.52 25.83
N PRO A 155 -15.11 -14.71 26.13
CA PRO A 155 -14.59 -15.01 27.45
C PRO A 155 -13.45 -14.04 27.82
N GLU A 156 -13.28 -13.80 29.13
CA GLU A 156 -12.37 -12.76 29.64
C GLU A 156 -10.92 -12.93 29.16
N TRP A 157 -10.40 -14.17 29.14
CA TRP A 157 -9.05 -14.46 28.66
C TRP A 157 -8.84 -14.04 27.20
N GLU A 158 -9.88 -14.16 26.36
CA GLU A 158 -9.82 -13.86 24.93
C GLU A 158 -9.84 -12.36 24.68
N ARG A 159 -10.64 -11.62 25.45
CA ARG A 159 -10.60 -10.15 25.43
C ARG A 159 -9.23 -9.63 25.84
N ASN A 160 -8.68 -10.14 26.94
CA ASN A 160 -7.34 -9.76 27.40
C ASN A 160 -6.27 -10.06 26.35
N PHE A 161 -6.35 -11.23 25.72
CA PHE A 161 -5.46 -11.60 24.64
C PHE A 161 -5.51 -10.62 23.45
N LEU A 162 -6.72 -10.29 22.99
CA LEU A 162 -6.91 -9.34 21.89
C LEU A 162 -6.42 -7.94 22.27
N THR A 163 -6.70 -7.47 23.50
CA THR A 163 -6.17 -6.20 24.01
C THR A 163 -4.65 -6.19 24.02
N CYS A 164 -3.99 -7.26 24.49
CA CYS A 164 -2.52 -7.36 24.43
C CYS A 164 -2.00 -7.34 22.99
N ALA A 165 -2.69 -8.00 22.05
CA ALA A 165 -2.31 -7.97 20.64
C ALA A 165 -2.41 -6.55 20.05
N PHE A 166 -3.47 -5.79 20.36
CA PHE A 166 -3.59 -4.39 19.94
C PHE A 166 -2.50 -3.50 20.55
N GLU A 167 -2.17 -3.66 21.84
CA GLU A 167 -1.12 -2.89 22.49
C GLU A 167 0.26 -3.16 21.89
N GLU A 168 0.58 -4.42 21.54
CA GLU A 168 1.81 -4.73 20.82
C GLU A 168 1.80 -4.20 19.38
N LEU A 169 0.66 -4.28 18.69
CA LEU A 169 0.52 -3.73 17.34
C LEU A 169 0.66 -2.20 17.34
N LYS A 170 0.18 -1.48 18.36
CA LYS A 170 0.41 -0.03 18.52
C LYS A 170 1.89 0.30 18.55
N LYS A 171 2.68 -0.41 19.36
CA LYS A 171 4.14 -0.19 19.46
C LYS A 171 4.85 -0.35 18.13
N THR A 172 4.40 -1.29 17.29
CA THR A 172 4.95 -1.49 15.94
C THR A 172 4.41 -0.48 14.92
N ALA A 173 3.16 -0.07 15.08
CA ALA A 173 2.45 0.84 14.16
C ALA A 173 2.87 2.31 14.29
N GLU A 174 3.55 2.71 15.37
CA GLU A 174 4.16 4.06 15.48
C GLU A 174 5.11 4.40 14.31
N ASN A 175 5.57 3.39 13.56
CA ASN A 175 6.41 3.56 12.36
C ASN A 175 5.64 3.51 11.03
N PHE A 176 4.33 3.23 11.02
CA PHE A 176 3.55 3.01 9.81
C PHE A 176 2.39 4.02 9.70
N GLN A 177 2.22 4.63 8.53
CA GLN A 177 1.10 5.55 8.25
C GLN A 177 -0.24 4.83 8.00
N CYS A 178 -0.23 3.49 7.89
CA CYS A 178 -1.41 2.67 7.64
C CYS A 178 -1.51 1.52 8.66
N ILE A 179 -2.74 1.14 9.02
CA ILE A 179 -3.02 0.01 9.90
C ILE A 179 -2.88 -1.33 9.15
N GLU A 180 -3.17 -1.33 7.85
CA GLU A 180 -3.16 -2.53 7.01
C GLU A 180 -1.72 -3.03 6.88
N GLY A 181 -1.50 -4.32 7.16
CA GLY A 181 -0.17 -4.92 7.16
C GLY A 181 0.59 -4.81 8.48
N ALA A 182 0.04 -4.18 9.53
CA ALA A 182 0.69 -4.17 10.85
C ALA A 182 0.89 -5.61 11.34
N THR A 183 2.15 -6.02 11.54
CA THR A 183 2.51 -7.35 12.01
C THR A 183 3.27 -7.29 13.33
N PHE A 184 2.97 -8.25 14.21
CA PHE A 184 3.68 -8.47 15.45
C PHE A 184 4.08 -9.94 15.54
N LYS A 185 5.29 -10.21 16.01
CA LYS A 185 5.81 -11.56 16.19
C LYS A 185 6.51 -11.69 17.54
N ASP A 186 5.95 -12.54 18.39
CA ASP A 186 6.56 -13.06 19.62
C ASP A 186 7.04 -14.51 19.36
N GLU A 187 7.86 -15.06 20.25
CA GLU A 187 8.32 -16.45 20.24
C GLU A 187 7.16 -17.46 20.15
N LYS A 188 5.96 -17.07 20.62
CA LYS A 188 4.80 -17.95 20.75
C LYS A 188 3.68 -17.67 19.76
N TYR A 189 3.55 -16.45 19.26
CA TYR A 189 2.45 -16.05 18.40
C TYR A 189 2.87 -14.93 17.44
N MET A 190 2.21 -14.91 16.29
CA MET A 190 2.31 -13.85 15.29
C MET A 190 0.90 -13.31 15.08
N ALA A 191 0.73 -12.00 15.16
CA ALA A 191 -0.52 -11.32 14.85
C ALA A 191 -0.29 -10.42 13.64
N TYR A 192 -1.23 -10.37 12.70
CA TYR A 192 -1.22 -9.40 11.62
C TYR A 192 -2.63 -8.90 11.34
N MET A 193 -2.75 -7.60 11.13
CA MET A 193 -4.01 -6.98 10.80
C MET A 193 -4.08 -6.75 9.30
N VAL A 194 -5.05 -7.40 8.65
CA VAL A 194 -5.22 -7.29 7.20
C VAL A 194 -5.98 -6.01 6.84
N ASN A 195 -6.94 -5.64 7.68
CA ASN A 195 -7.67 -4.38 7.58
C ASN A 195 -8.20 -4.00 8.99
N PRO A 196 -8.74 -2.78 9.20
CA PRO A 196 -9.22 -2.34 10.52
C PRO A 196 -10.31 -3.24 11.16
N LYS A 197 -10.86 -4.18 10.40
CA LYS A 197 -11.94 -5.09 10.80
C LYS A 197 -11.50 -6.54 10.97
N SER A 198 -10.29 -6.91 10.53
CA SER A 198 -9.82 -8.30 10.45
C SER A 198 -8.43 -8.46 11.07
N LEU A 199 -8.36 -9.21 12.17
CA LEU A 199 -7.13 -9.53 12.88
C LEU A 199 -6.84 -11.02 12.76
N TYR A 200 -5.66 -11.37 12.24
CA TYR A 200 -5.22 -12.75 12.10
C TYR A 200 -4.16 -13.05 13.14
N ILE A 201 -4.28 -14.19 13.81
CA ILE A 201 -3.38 -14.61 14.86
C ILE A 201 -2.94 -16.04 14.57
N LYS A 202 -1.64 -16.21 14.34
CA LYS A 202 -0.98 -17.49 14.12
C LYS A 202 -0.17 -17.85 15.36
N VAL A 203 -0.61 -18.88 16.08
CA VAL A 203 0.19 -19.47 17.16
C VAL A 203 1.23 -20.41 16.53
N VAL A 204 2.48 -20.36 16.98
CA VAL A 204 3.55 -21.18 16.39
C VAL A 204 3.19 -22.66 16.53
N GLY A 205 3.14 -23.37 15.39
CA GLY A 205 2.76 -24.78 15.33
C GLY A 205 1.25 -25.07 15.36
N GLN A 206 0.40 -24.07 15.17
CA GLN A 206 -1.06 -24.20 15.11
C GLN A 206 -1.65 -23.49 13.88
N PRO A 207 -2.87 -23.83 13.44
CA PRO A 207 -3.55 -23.12 12.36
C PRO A 207 -3.83 -21.65 12.71
N VAL A 208 -3.91 -20.80 11.69
CA VAL A 208 -4.22 -19.38 11.83
C VAL A 208 -5.66 -19.20 12.31
N ILE A 209 -5.85 -18.36 13.33
CA ILE A 209 -7.14 -17.95 13.84
C ILE A 209 -7.45 -16.57 13.29
N ALA A 210 -8.48 -16.46 12.47
CA ALA A 210 -8.97 -15.19 11.94
C ALA A 210 -10.09 -14.67 12.84
N TYR A 211 -9.96 -13.41 13.27
CA TYR A 211 -10.98 -12.68 14.01
C TYR A 211 -11.51 -11.56 13.11
N GLU A 212 -12.84 -11.46 12.95
CA GLU A 212 -13.49 -10.40 12.19
C GLU A 212 -14.53 -9.68 13.06
N SER A 213 -14.44 -8.35 13.13
CA SER A 213 -15.32 -7.52 13.98
C SER A 213 -16.82 -7.57 13.64
N TYR A 214 -17.22 -8.05 12.45
CA TYR A 214 -18.62 -8.03 11.98
C TYR A 214 -19.22 -9.40 11.63
N ARG A 215 -18.47 -10.51 11.66
CA ARG A 215 -18.94 -11.85 11.23
C ARG A 215 -18.72 -12.95 12.28
N ASP A 216 -19.27 -12.77 13.48
CA ASP A 216 -19.00 -13.69 14.61
C ASP A 216 -20.06 -14.77 14.86
N LYS A 217 -20.91 -15.14 13.88
CA LYS A 217 -21.68 -16.40 14.00
C LYS A 217 -20.86 -17.65 13.71
N GLU A 218 -19.67 -17.49 13.12
CA GLU A 218 -18.83 -18.58 12.64
C GLU A 218 -17.38 -18.54 13.15
N ALA A 219 -17.09 -17.73 14.19
CA ALA A 219 -15.79 -17.81 14.85
C ALA A 219 -15.56 -19.25 15.32
N ARG A 220 -14.67 -19.96 14.63
CA ARG A 220 -14.27 -21.32 14.97
C ARG A 220 -13.78 -21.29 16.41
N GLN A 221 -14.21 -22.25 17.23
CA GLN A 221 -13.75 -22.39 18.61
C GLN A 221 -12.24 -22.19 18.67
N CYS A 222 -11.80 -21.19 19.45
CA CYS A 222 -10.39 -20.90 19.61
C CYS A 222 -9.66 -22.16 20.14
N LEU A 223 -8.73 -22.68 19.34
CA LEU A 223 -8.03 -23.95 19.57
C LEU A 223 -6.88 -23.86 20.58
N LEU A 224 -6.78 -22.74 21.31
CA LEU A 224 -5.78 -22.60 22.36
C LEU A 224 -5.97 -23.67 23.45
N THR A 225 -4.86 -24.28 23.83
CA THR A 225 -4.80 -25.22 24.98
C THR A 225 -5.18 -24.50 26.27
N PRO A 226 -5.70 -25.21 27.29
CA PRO A 226 -5.98 -24.61 28.60
C PRO A 226 -4.78 -23.86 29.19
N GLU A 227 -3.56 -24.40 29.06
CA GLU A 227 -2.34 -23.74 29.54
C GLU A 227 -2.05 -22.42 28.81
N GLN A 228 -2.30 -22.37 27.49
CA GLN A 228 -2.16 -21.12 26.72
C GLN A 228 -3.22 -20.08 27.11
N LYS A 229 -4.46 -20.50 27.36
CA LYS A 229 -5.53 -19.61 27.84
C LYS A 229 -5.18 -19.00 29.20
N GLN A 230 -4.55 -19.79 30.08
CA GLN A 230 -4.13 -19.37 31.41
C GLN A 230 -3.08 -18.25 31.38
N ALA A 231 -2.21 -18.21 30.35
CA ALA A 231 -1.20 -17.16 30.20
C ALA A 231 -1.78 -15.76 29.99
N PHE A 232 -3.04 -15.67 29.55
CA PHE A 232 -3.73 -14.41 29.26
C PHE A 232 -4.78 -14.02 30.32
N LEU A 233 -4.88 -14.80 31.40
CA LEU A 233 -5.71 -14.44 32.55
C LEU A 233 -4.96 -13.49 33.50
N PRO A 234 -5.66 -12.53 34.14
CA PRO A 234 -5.07 -11.63 35.11
C PRO A 234 -4.40 -12.39 36.27
N PRO A 235 -3.34 -11.82 36.89
CA PRO A 235 -2.72 -12.39 38.07
C PRO A 235 -3.76 -12.57 39.20
N GLY A 236 -4.23 -13.81 39.41
CA GLY A 236 -5.29 -14.15 40.38
C GLY A 236 -6.38 -15.08 39.84
N GLN A 237 -6.69 -15.02 38.54
CA GLN A 237 -7.67 -15.92 37.89
C GLN A 237 -7.03 -17.17 37.27
N GLN A 238 -5.70 -17.19 37.18
CA GLN A 238 -4.97 -18.30 36.56
C GLN A 238 -5.31 -19.66 37.18
N LEU A 239 -5.68 -19.76 38.46
CA LEU A 239 -5.94 -21.05 39.14
C LEU A 239 -7.31 -21.69 38.84
N GLU A 240 -8.27 -20.99 38.22
CA GLU A 240 -9.66 -21.49 38.08
C GLU A 240 -9.87 -22.50 36.93
N ILE A 241 -9.15 -22.37 35.81
CA ILE A 241 -9.37 -23.23 34.63
C ILE A 241 -8.97 -24.70 34.88
N ASN A 242 -7.96 -24.93 35.73
CA ASN A 242 -7.54 -26.28 36.07
C ASN A 242 -8.65 -27.05 36.83
N HIS A 243 -9.48 -26.35 37.60
CA HIS A 243 -10.56 -26.98 38.35
C HIS A 243 -11.75 -27.36 37.46
N GLU A 244 -12.00 -26.60 36.39
CA GLU A 244 -13.06 -26.86 35.41
C GLU A 244 -12.69 -28.03 34.48
N ALA A 245 -11.42 -28.13 34.08
CA ALA A 245 -10.89 -29.27 33.32
C ALA A 245 -10.91 -30.58 34.14
N GLU A 246 -10.58 -30.52 35.44
CA GLU A 246 -10.69 -31.65 36.37
C GLU A 246 -12.14 -32.10 36.60
N GLN A 247 -13.10 -31.17 36.61
CA GLN A 247 -14.53 -31.51 36.74
C GLN A 247 -15.11 -32.16 35.48
N GLN A 248 -14.65 -31.81 34.28
CA GLN A 248 -15.10 -32.46 33.03
C GLN A 248 -14.56 -33.88 32.86
N ILE A 249 -13.36 -34.17 33.40
CA ILE A 249 -12.80 -35.54 33.41
C ILE A 249 -13.55 -36.42 34.43
N SER A 250 -14.06 -35.85 35.53
CA SER A 250 -14.77 -36.58 36.59
C SER A 250 -16.19 -37.03 36.23
N ILE A 251 -16.82 -36.44 35.21
CA ILE A 251 -18.21 -36.75 34.80
C ILE A 251 -18.27 -37.88 33.74
N GLY A 252 -17.11 -38.38 33.27
CA GLY A 252 -17.01 -39.37 32.19
C GLY A 252 -17.03 -40.85 32.60
N GLU A 253 -17.03 -41.22 33.88
CA GLU A 253 -16.75 -42.60 34.32
C GLU A 253 -17.92 -43.39 34.96
N GLU A 254 -19.16 -42.89 35.01
CA GLU A 254 -20.28 -43.71 35.51
C GLU A 254 -21.50 -43.71 34.56
N ALA A 255 -21.58 -44.74 33.72
CA ALA A 255 -22.83 -45.16 33.06
C ALA A 255 -23.25 -46.54 33.61
N PRO A 256 -24.47 -46.69 34.17
CA PRO A 256 -24.95 -48.00 34.61
C PRO A 256 -25.62 -48.77 33.46
N ASN A 257 -25.18 -50.03 33.33
CA ASN A 257 -25.92 -51.11 32.68
C ASN A 257 -27.20 -51.43 33.48
N GLU A 258 -28.37 -51.49 32.82
CA GLU A 258 -29.24 -52.69 32.77
C GLU A 258 -30.62 -52.43 32.12
N LEU A 259 -30.94 -53.29 31.12
CA LEU A 259 -32.24 -53.92 30.78
C LEU A 259 -33.38 -52.99 30.29
N GLN A 260 -34.19 -53.26 29.25
CA GLN A 260 -34.56 -54.47 28.51
C GLN A 260 -35.39 -54.00 27.29
N LEU A 261 -35.24 -54.61 26.09
CA LEU A 261 -36.38 -54.75 25.17
C LEU A 261 -36.16 -55.96 24.25
N ASN A 262 -37.23 -56.76 24.11
CA ASN A 262 -37.27 -58.07 23.49
C ASN A 262 -37.47 -58.04 21.97
N ASP A 263 -37.18 -59.22 21.40
CA ASP A 263 -37.78 -59.86 20.22
C ASP A 263 -37.35 -59.45 18.80
N ALA A 264 -36.35 -60.21 18.34
CA ALA A 264 -36.45 -61.16 17.22
C ALA A 264 -37.38 -60.82 16.05
N THR A 265 -36.81 -60.72 14.84
CA THR A 265 -37.03 -61.66 13.71
C THR A 265 -36.03 -61.33 12.58
N ALA A 266 -35.20 -62.32 12.22
CA ALA A 266 -34.33 -62.33 11.03
C ALA A 266 -35.16 -62.65 9.76
N PRO A 267 -34.67 -62.48 8.50
CA PRO A 267 -33.52 -63.25 8.02
C PRO A 267 -32.55 -62.55 7.06
N GLU A 268 -31.30 -63.02 7.13
CA GLU A 268 -30.41 -63.43 6.04
C GLU A 268 -30.42 -62.64 4.72
N TYR A 269 -29.31 -61.95 4.45
CA TYR A 269 -28.41 -62.27 3.33
C TYR A 269 -27.02 -61.71 3.64
N ALA A 270 -26.05 -62.62 3.79
CA ALA A 270 -24.64 -62.32 3.96
C ALA A 270 -23.85 -62.80 2.72
N SER A 271 -22.58 -62.37 2.66
CA SER A 271 -21.45 -62.93 1.89
C SER A 271 -21.16 -62.16 0.59
N ASN A 272 -19.96 -61.66 0.28
CA ASN A 272 -18.59 -61.97 0.73
C ASN A 272 -17.65 -60.78 0.45
N LEU A 273 -16.72 -60.50 1.37
CA LEU A 273 -15.47 -59.79 1.08
C LEU A 273 -14.35 -60.68 1.62
N ASN A 274 -13.49 -61.20 0.73
CA ASN A 274 -12.34 -62.03 1.09
C ASN A 274 -11.06 -61.31 0.67
N HIS A 275 -10.17 -61.14 1.64
CA HIS A 275 -8.78 -60.72 1.47
C HIS A 275 -7.96 -61.81 0.77
N GLN A 276 -7.02 -61.41 -0.08
CA GLN A 276 -5.79 -62.20 -0.25
C GLN A 276 -4.58 -61.32 -0.59
N THR A 277 -3.64 -61.36 0.34
CA THR A 277 -2.28 -60.84 0.32
C THR A 277 -1.39 -61.75 -0.53
N ALA A 278 -0.53 -61.19 -1.39
CA ALA A 278 0.65 -61.90 -1.89
C ALA A 278 1.80 -60.91 -2.15
N LEU A 279 2.87 -61.11 -1.38
CA LEU A 279 4.21 -60.54 -1.55
C LEU A 279 4.91 -61.19 -2.75
N THR A 280 5.58 -60.39 -3.59
CA THR A 280 6.69 -60.88 -4.43
C THR A 280 7.73 -59.75 -4.63
N VAL A 281 8.98 -60.04 -4.31
CA VAL A 281 10.19 -59.22 -4.56
C VAL A 281 11.03 -59.92 -5.67
N PRO A 282 12.13 -59.34 -6.17
CA PRO A 282 12.24 -58.62 -7.42
C PRO A 282 12.99 -59.43 -8.51
N SER A 283 12.96 -58.97 -9.76
CA SER A 283 13.89 -59.45 -10.78
C SER A 283 14.36 -58.30 -11.66
N ASP A 284 15.67 -58.09 -11.57
CA ASP A 284 16.58 -57.34 -12.41
C ASP A 284 16.51 -57.80 -13.89
N PRO A 285 16.73 -56.91 -14.88
CA PRO A 285 17.68 -57.30 -15.93
C PRO A 285 18.55 -56.15 -16.46
N THR A 286 19.86 -56.32 -16.26
CA THR A 286 20.90 -56.45 -17.30
C THR A 286 20.84 -55.55 -18.55
N ILE A 287 21.83 -54.65 -18.59
CA ILE A 287 22.36 -53.87 -19.72
C ILE A 287 22.93 -54.79 -20.83
N PRO A 288 22.70 -54.47 -22.13
CA PRO A 288 23.60 -54.88 -23.19
C PRO A 288 24.38 -53.70 -23.78
N THR A 289 25.71 -53.81 -23.67
CA THR A 289 26.73 -53.08 -24.40
C THR A 289 26.70 -53.46 -25.89
N ASN A 290 26.70 -52.50 -26.81
CA ASN A 290 27.10 -52.75 -28.19
C ASN A 290 28.04 -51.65 -28.68
N GLN A 291 29.28 -52.07 -28.92
CA GLN A 291 30.30 -51.39 -29.71
C GLN A 291 30.02 -51.62 -31.19
N THR A 292 30.11 -50.57 -32.00
CA THR A 292 30.42 -50.71 -33.43
C THR A 292 31.35 -49.58 -33.85
N ASP A 293 32.59 -50.00 -34.08
CA ASP A 293 33.59 -49.37 -34.94
C ASP A 293 33.02 -49.03 -36.32
N SER A 294 33.36 -47.86 -36.85
CA SER A 294 33.54 -47.66 -38.30
C SER A 294 34.43 -46.44 -38.56
N THR A 295 35.67 -46.75 -38.89
CA THR A 295 36.67 -45.89 -39.53
C THR A 295 36.30 -45.71 -41.00
N VAL A 296 36.17 -44.47 -41.48
CA VAL A 296 36.27 -44.16 -42.93
C VAL A 296 37.11 -42.89 -43.13
N GLN A 297 38.09 -43.03 -44.01
CA GLN A 297 39.09 -42.05 -44.39
C GLN A 297 38.58 -41.02 -45.42
N HIS A 298 39.25 -39.86 -45.43
CA HIS A 298 39.23 -38.75 -46.40
C HIS A 298 39.16 -39.13 -47.89
N PRO A 299 38.75 -38.17 -48.74
CA PRO A 299 39.78 -37.48 -49.53
C PRO A 299 39.65 -35.95 -49.60
N THR A 300 40.82 -35.33 -49.68
CA THR A 300 41.19 -33.93 -49.88
C THR A 300 40.89 -33.43 -51.31
N VAL A 301 41.00 -32.09 -51.51
CA VAL A 301 41.31 -31.30 -52.74
C VAL A 301 40.15 -30.39 -53.23
N PRO A 302 40.36 -29.16 -53.76
CA PRO A 302 41.37 -28.12 -53.51
C PRO A 302 40.79 -26.72 -53.18
N THR A 303 41.67 -25.91 -52.60
CA THR A 303 41.61 -24.46 -52.39
C THR A 303 41.35 -23.66 -53.67
N VAL A 304 40.35 -22.77 -53.64
CA VAL A 304 40.20 -21.61 -54.53
C VAL A 304 40.32 -20.35 -53.67
N PRO A 305 41.16 -19.35 -54.03
CA PRO A 305 41.24 -18.09 -53.31
C PRO A 305 40.08 -17.21 -53.75
N THR A 306 39.08 -17.03 -52.87
CA THR A 306 38.06 -16.00 -53.05
C THR A 306 38.58 -14.70 -52.44
N GLU A 307 38.57 -13.67 -53.28
CA GLU A 307 38.96 -12.29 -52.99
C GLU A 307 38.26 -11.73 -51.75
N LEU A 308 39.04 -10.98 -50.97
CA LEU A 308 38.59 -10.05 -49.94
C LEU A 308 37.63 -9.02 -50.55
N ASN A 309 36.33 -9.25 -50.40
CA ASN A 309 35.38 -8.15 -50.31
C ASN A 309 35.30 -7.78 -48.84
N GLN A 310 35.89 -6.62 -48.52
CA GLN A 310 35.60 -5.89 -47.31
C GLN A 310 34.21 -5.31 -47.50
N ASP A 311 33.20 -6.11 -47.16
CA ASP A 311 31.90 -5.55 -46.81
C ASP A 311 32.08 -4.94 -45.43
N ASP A 312 31.96 -3.61 -45.38
CA ASP A 312 31.84 -2.85 -44.15
C ASP A 312 30.55 -3.32 -43.45
N ASP A 313 30.65 -4.42 -42.69
CA ASP A 313 29.71 -4.77 -41.62
C ASP A 313 29.81 -3.65 -40.60
N GLN A 314 29.00 -2.60 -40.82
CA GLN A 314 28.42 -1.86 -39.72
C GLN A 314 27.57 -2.87 -38.95
N THR A 315 28.19 -3.61 -38.05
CA THR A 315 27.49 -4.10 -36.87
C THR A 315 26.95 -2.83 -36.21
N ASP A 316 25.70 -2.50 -36.52
CA ASP A 316 24.90 -1.65 -35.67
C ASP A 316 25.14 -2.17 -34.26
N ASP A 317 25.77 -1.34 -33.43
CA ASP A 317 26.07 -1.65 -32.05
C ASP A 317 24.72 -1.96 -31.40
N ASP A 318 24.39 -3.24 -31.32
CA ASP A 318 23.19 -3.78 -30.69
C ASP A 318 23.22 -3.22 -29.27
N GLU A 319 22.42 -2.18 -29.05
CA GLU A 319 22.43 -1.37 -27.84
C GLU A 319 21.88 -2.25 -26.73
N SER A 320 22.78 -3.02 -26.11
CA SER A 320 22.44 -4.02 -25.13
C SER A 320 21.82 -3.30 -23.93
N VAL A 321 20.50 -3.43 -23.77
CA VAL A 321 19.76 -2.85 -22.65
C VAL A 321 20.40 -3.33 -21.35
N ASN A 322 20.82 -2.39 -20.50
CA ASN A 322 21.42 -2.73 -19.22
C ASN A 322 20.33 -3.15 -18.24
N VAL A 323 20.35 -4.40 -17.80
CA VAL A 323 19.34 -4.98 -16.88
C VAL A 323 19.79 -5.00 -15.41
N ASP A 324 20.92 -4.37 -15.08
CA ASP A 324 21.45 -4.35 -13.72
C ASP A 324 20.55 -3.52 -12.79
N PRO A 325 20.11 -4.07 -11.65
CA PRO A 325 19.23 -3.38 -10.72
C PRO A 325 19.92 -2.19 -10.06
N ARG A 326 19.18 -1.08 -9.91
CA ARG A 326 19.61 0.14 -9.22
C ARG A 326 18.53 0.65 -8.27
N GLU A 327 18.73 0.35 -6.99
CA GLU A 327 17.79 0.69 -5.91
C GLU A 327 17.47 2.19 -5.79
N GLU A 328 18.44 3.05 -6.09
CA GLU A 328 18.25 4.53 -6.07
C GLU A 328 17.15 4.99 -7.05
N ASN A 329 16.90 4.21 -8.10
CA ASN A 329 15.96 4.52 -9.17
C ASN A 329 14.58 3.89 -8.91
N TRP A 330 14.42 3.04 -7.89
CA TRP A 330 13.17 2.36 -7.61
C TRP A 330 12.05 3.33 -7.20
N GLN A 331 12.31 4.31 -6.33
CA GLN A 331 11.26 5.21 -5.86
C GLN A 331 10.61 6.06 -6.97
N PRO A 332 11.37 6.72 -7.87
CA PRO A 332 10.80 7.38 -9.03
C PRO A 332 9.98 6.44 -9.93
N LEU A 333 10.53 5.25 -10.24
CA LEU A 333 9.83 4.26 -11.06
C LEU A 333 8.53 3.80 -10.41
N ARG A 334 8.56 3.51 -9.11
CA ARG A 334 7.40 3.10 -8.33
C ARG A 334 6.32 4.18 -8.36
N SER A 335 6.68 5.44 -8.21
CA SER A 335 5.75 6.57 -8.37
C SER A 335 5.08 6.57 -9.73
N TYR A 336 5.84 6.39 -10.82
CA TYR A 336 5.27 6.29 -12.17
C TYR A 336 4.27 5.11 -12.29
N LEU A 337 4.64 3.92 -11.82
CA LEU A 337 3.76 2.75 -11.90
C LEU A 337 2.46 2.93 -11.08
N ILE A 338 2.50 3.68 -9.98
CA ILE A 338 1.32 3.98 -9.17
C ILE A 338 0.48 5.10 -9.79
N GLU A 339 1.11 6.20 -10.18
CA GLU A 339 0.43 7.42 -10.60
C GLU A 339 -0.04 7.34 -12.04
N ASP A 340 0.84 6.94 -12.96
CA ASP A 340 0.55 6.87 -14.39
C ASP A 340 -0.11 5.55 -14.77
N CYS A 341 0.38 4.42 -14.25
CA CYS A 341 -0.22 3.11 -14.53
C CYS A 341 -1.33 2.70 -13.55
N CYS A 342 -1.64 3.51 -12.51
CA CYS A 342 -2.68 3.21 -11.51
C CYS A 342 -2.50 1.84 -10.82
N LEU A 343 -1.28 1.28 -10.76
CA LEU A 343 -1.05 -0.04 -10.18
C LEU A 343 -1.06 0.02 -8.64
N PRO A 344 -1.57 -1.01 -7.94
CA PRO A 344 -1.62 -1.00 -6.47
C PRO A 344 -0.22 -1.03 -5.84
N SER A 345 0.05 -0.08 -4.95
CA SER A 345 1.34 0.04 -4.23
C SER A 345 1.74 -1.26 -3.53
N ASP A 346 0.80 -1.90 -2.84
CA ASP A 346 1.09 -3.06 -1.99
C ASP A 346 1.56 -4.26 -2.82
N ILE A 347 1.04 -4.39 -4.04
CA ILE A 347 1.46 -5.44 -4.98
C ILE A 347 2.84 -5.11 -5.53
N LEU A 348 3.07 -3.87 -5.94
CA LEU A 348 4.39 -3.43 -6.44
C LEU A 348 5.49 -3.62 -5.39
N ASP A 349 5.21 -3.24 -4.14
CA ASP A 349 6.14 -3.39 -3.02
C ASP A 349 6.46 -4.86 -2.77
N ALA A 350 5.45 -5.73 -2.72
CA ALA A 350 5.67 -7.16 -2.55
C ALA A 350 6.46 -7.79 -3.71
N LEU A 351 6.18 -7.40 -4.95
CA LEU A 351 6.93 -7.86 -6.12
C LEU A 351 8.39 -7.38 -6.07
N HIS A 352 8.62 -6.16 -5.60
CA HIS A 352 9.96 -5.58 -5.52
C HIS A 352 10.78 -6.21 -4.40
N GLU A 353 10.18 -6.44 -3.23
CA GLU A 353 10.83 -7.14 -2.11
C GLU A 353 11.29 -8.55 -2.49
N GLU A 354 10.54 -9.23 -3.37
CA GLU A 354 10.89 -10.55 -3.93
C GLU A 354 11.88 -10.47 -5.10
N GLY A 355 12.25 -9.26 -5.55
CA GLY A 355 13.16 -9.03 -6.67
C GLY A 355 12.54 -9.27 -8.04
N TRP A 356 11.21 -9.30 -8.15
CA TRP A 356 10.49 -9.61 -9.38
C TRP A 356 10.20 -8.38 -10.24
N ILE A 357 10.28 -7.20 -9.64
CA ILE A 357 10.27 -5.91 -10.32
C ILE A 357 11.36 -5.02 -9.70
N TYR A 358 12.08 -4.30 -10.53
CA TYR A 358 13.09 -3.34 -10.08
C TYR A 358 13.33 -2.26 -11.14
N ALA A 359 14.04 -1.20 -10.76
CA ALA A 359 14.52 -0.19 -11.70
C ALA A 359 15.96 -0.52 -12.13
N ASN A 360 16.30 -0.36 -13.42
CA ASN A 360 17.68 -0.48 -13.89
C ASN A 360 18.44 0.86 -13.79
N ASN A 361 19.68 0.89 -14.29
CA ASN A 361 20.52 2.09 -14.34
C ASN A 361 19.99 3.24 -15.22
N GLU A 362 19.02 2.94 -16.09
CA GLU A 362 18.42 3.85 -17.09
C GLU A 362 17.00 4.26 -16.69
N ASP A 363 16.62 4.06 -15.42
CA ASP A 363 15.29 4.36 -14.87
C ASP A 363 14.14 3.56 -15.53
N MET A 364 14.48 2.49 -16.26
CA MET A 364 13.52 1.58 -16.86
C MET A 364 13.01 0.56 -15.84
N ALA A 365 11.75 0.15 -16.00
CA ALA A 365 11.15 -0.91 -15.21
C ALA A 365 11.56 -2.27 -15.78
N VAL A 366 12.11 -3.13 -14.93
CA VAL A 366 12.51 -4.48 -15.30
C VAL A 366 11.67 -5.48 -14.51
N PHE A 367 11.00 -6.38 -15.23
CA PHE A 367 10.15 -7.43 -14.68
C PHE A 367 10.77 -8.79 -14.95
N SER A 368 11.01 -9.56 -13.89
CA SER A 368 11.67 -10.86 -13.97
C SER A 368 10.75 -11.93 -14.58
N LEU A 369 11.21 -12.55 -15.68
CA LEU A 369 10.55 -13.69 -16.33
C LEU A 369 11.13 -14.98 -15.77
N ARG A 370 10.24 -15.86 -15.29
CA ARG A 370 10.64 -16.98 -14.46
C ARG A 370 9.97 -18.28 -14.90
N THR A 371 10.67 -19.39 -14.74
CA THR A 371 10.11 -20.73 -14.91
C THR A 371 9.07 -21.05 -13.82
N SER A 372 8.41 -22.20 -13.92
CA SER A 372 7.47 -22.65 -12.88
C SER A 372 8.14 -22.98 -11.54
N GLN A 373 9.45 -23.21 -11.52
CA GLN A 373 10.27 -23.40 -10.32
C GLN A 373 10.94 -22.10 -9.84
N ASN A 374 10.48 -20.95 -10.34
CA ASN A 374 10.96 -19.63 -9.93
C ASN A 374 12.45 -19.39 -10.25
N VAL A 375 12.95 -19.99 -11.34
CA VAL A 375 14.28 -19.69 -11.89
C VAL A 375 14.11 -18.56 -12.91
N GLU A 376 14.82 -17.46 -12.73
CA GLU A 376 14.84 -16.34 -13.65
C GLU A 376 15.66 -16.68 -14.90
N THR A 377 15.08 -16.48 -16.08
CA THR A 377 15.73 -16.79 -17.36
C THR A 377 15.56 -15.70 -18.41
N GLY A 378 14.80 -14.66 -18.10
CA GLY A 378 14.51 -13.56 -18.98
C GLY A 378 14.02 -12.37 -18.19
N VAL A 379 13.91 -11.22 -18.85
CA VAL A 379 13.28 -10.03 -18.31
C VAL A 379 12.38 -9.38 -19.35
N TRP A 380 11.32 -8.72 -18.88
CA TRP A 380 10.55 -7.77 -19.66
C TRP A 380 10.89 -6.36 -19.20
N VAL A 381 11.38 -5.53 -20.11
CA VAL A 381 11.81 -4.16 -19.82
C VAL A 381 10.79 -3.19 -20.38
N LEU A 382 10.37 -2.22 -19.58
CA LEU A 382 9.52 -1.10 -19.97
C LEU A 382 10.29 0.20 -19.73
N ASP A 383 10.40 1.02 -20.77
CA ASP A 383 10.90 2.39 -20.68
C ASP A 383 9.72 3.34 -20.43
N PRO A 384 9.61 3.96 -19.24
CA PRO A 384 8.53 4.90 -18.92
C PRO A 384 8.51 6.16 -19.79
N GLU A 385 9.66 6.59 -20.34
CA GLU A 385 9.76 7.81 -21.14
C GLU A 385 9.21 7.61 -22.55
N THR A 386 9.50 6.45 -23.15
CA THR A 386 9.09 6.13 -24.53
C THR A 386 7.86 5.23 -24.62
N GLU A 387 7.44 4.65 -23.49
CA GLU A 387 6.44 3.58 -23.39
C GLU A 387 6.79 2.33 -24.22
N SER A 388 8.05 2.23 -24.67
CA SER A 388 8.54 1.07 -25.39
C SER A 388 8.82 -0.07 -24.43
N ASN A 389 8.66 -1.30 -24.93
CA ASN A 389 8.95 -2.49 -24.14
C ASN A 389 9.61 -3.57 -24.98
N THR A 390 10.41 -4.40 -24.31
CA THR A 390 11.20 -5.46 -24.94
C THR A 390 11.29 -6.67 -24.03
N TRP A 391 11.16 -7.87 -24.61
CA TRP A 391 11.44 -9.15 -23.96
C TRP A 391 12.90 -9.53 -24.23
N ILE A 392 13.65 -9.84 -23.17
CA ILE A 392 15.08 -10.14 -23.25
C ILE A 392 15.34 -11.47 -22.56
N ASP A 393 15.84 -12.45 -23.32
CA ASP A 393 16.37 -13.69 -22.75
C ASP A 393 17.72 -13.42 -22.07
N LEU A 394 17.88 -13.92 -20.85
CA LEU A 394 19.15 -13.80 -20.13
C LEU A 394 20.12 -14.89 -20.58
N ASN A 395 21.40 -14.50 -20.71
CA ASN A 395 22.48 -15.46 -20.89
C ASN A 395 22.73 -16.20 -19.58
N LEU A 396 22.06 -17.33 -19.41
CA LEU A 396 22.19 -18.18 -18.24
C LEU A 396 23.57 -18.83 -18.15
N ASP A 397 24.03 -19.05 -16.91
CA ASP A 397 25.18 -19.93 -16.67
C ASP A 397 24.87 -21.36 -17.19
N PRO A 398 25.82 -22.08 -17.79
CA PRO A 398 25.57 -23.40 -18.38
C PRO A 398 25.01 -24.45 -17.40
N GLU A 399 25.27 -24.29 -16.10
CA GLU A 399 24.69 -25.14 -15.06
C GLU A 399 23.20 -24.84 -14.84
N VAL A 400 22.82 -23.56 -14.85
CA VAL A 400 21.43 -23.09 -14.71
C VAL A 400 20.64 -23.40 -15.98
N GLU A 401 21.22 -23.17 -17.16
CA GLU A 401 20.60 -23.52 -18.44
C GLU A 401 20.25 -25.02 -18.52
N LYS A 402 21.14 -25.87 -18.00
CA LYS A 402 20.92 -27.31 -17.91
C LYS A 402 19.84 -27.67 -16.87
N GLU A 403 19.73 -26.92 -15.78
CA GLU A 403 18.69 -27.11 -14.76
C GLU A 403 17.31 -26.74 -15.30
N VAL A 404 17.19 -25.58 -15.95
CA VAL A 404 15.98 -25.09 -16.62
C VAL A 404 15.59 -26.02 -17.78
N ASN A 405 16.58 -26.60 -18.47
CA ASN A 405 16.37 -27.56 -19.56
C ASN A 405 15.41 -27.03 -20.65
N GLY A 406 15.51 -25.73 -20.96
CA GLY A 406 14.67 -25.06 -21.94
C GLY A 406 13.20 -24.92 -21.53
N GLU A 407 12.87 -25.01 -20.24
CA GLU A 407 11.55 -24.64 -19.74
C GLU A 407 11.28 -23.16 -20.07
N PRO A 408 10.11 -22.83 -20.63
CA PRO A 408 9.80 -21.45 -20.97
C PRO A 408 9.63 -20.62 -19.70
N ALA A 409 10.08 -19.37 -19.76
CA ALA A 409 9.83 -18.38 -18.73
C ALA A 409 8.77 -17.38 -19.17
N TYR A 410 8.06 -16.88 -18.18
CA TYR A 410 6.99 -15.90 -18.35
C TYR A 410 6.87 -15.11 -17.05
N PHE A 411 6.28 -13.92 -17.12
CA PHE A 411 5.94 -13.19 -15.91
C PHE A 411 4.70 -13.83 -15.30
N TRP A 412 4.74 -14.18 -14.02
CA TRP A 412 3.57 -14.72 -13.34
C TRP A 412 3.46 -14.27 -11.89
N VAL A 413 2.22 -14.16 -11.43
CA VAL A 413 1.86 -13.87 -10.03
C VAL A 413 0.80 -14.87 -9.61
N SER A 414 0.95 -15.45 -8.42
CA SER A 414 -0.02 -16.37 -7.84
C SER A 414 -0.54 -15.86 -6.51
N SER A 415 -1.77 -16.23 -6.16
CA SER A 415 -2.25 -16.06 -4.79
C SER A 415 -1.37 -16.84 -3.80
N LEU A 416 -1.13 -16.30 -2.60
CA LEU A 416 -0.28 -16.87 -1.52
C LEU A 416 -0.73 -18.23 -0.93
N SER A 417 -1.64 -18.94 -1.60
CA SER A 417 -2.23 -20.18 -1.11
C SER A 417 -1.48 -21.39 -1.68
N ASP A 418 -1.07 -22.31 -0.81
CA ASP A 418 -0.47 -23.61 -1.20
C ASP A 418 -1.46 -24.54 -1.93
N ALA A 419 -2.74 -24.16 -2.01
CA ALA A 419 -3.75 -25.01 -2.60
C ALA A 419 -3.61 -25.02 -4.15
N PRO A 420 -4.01 -26.13 -4.81
CA PRO A 420 -3.80 -26.27 -6.25
C PRO A 420 -4.42 -25.14 -7.06
N ILE A 421 -3.70 -24.65 -8.06
CA ILE A 421 -4.18 -23.66 -9.03
C ILE A 421 -5.43 -24.21 -9.70
N ASN A 422 -6.52 -23.45 -9.62
CA ASN A 422 -7.81 -23.86 -10.17
C ASN A 422 -8.29 -22.94 -11.30
N LYS A 423 -7.66 -21.78 -11.49
CA LYS A 423 -7.94 -20.78 -12.51
C LYS A 423 -6.63 -20.14 -12.98
N VAL A 424 -6.54 -19.85 -14.28
CA VAL A 424 -5.43 -19.09 -14.86
C VAL A 424 -6.00 -17.92 -15.65
N ILE A 425 -5.39 -16.75 -15.53
CA ILE A 425 -5.67 -15.58 -16.37
C ILE A 425 -4.39 -15.25 -17.15
N ILE A 426 -4.49 -15.17 -18.47
CA ILE A 426 -3.39 -14.88 -19.39
C ILE A 426 -3.61 -13.50 -19.99
N THR A 427 -2.60 -12.63 -19.90
CA THR A 427 -2.58 -11.24 -20.37
C THR A 427 -1.35 -10.97 -21.24
N SER A 428 -1.27 -9.79 -21.88
CA SER A 428 -0.21 -9.46 -22.85
C SER A 428 1.14 -9.15 -22.19
N ASP A 429 1.12 -8.50 -21.05
CA ASP A 429 2.32 -7.95 -20.44
C ASP A 429 2.19 -7.83 -18.90
N PRO A 430 3.30 -7.60 -18.17
CA PRO A 430 3.28 -7.50 -16.72
C PRO A 430 2.36 -6.39 -16.17
N ILE A 431 2.22 -5.25 -16.87
CA ILE A 431 1.33 -4.15 -16.46
C ILE A 431 -0.13 -4.61 -16.53
N GLU A 432 -0.51 -5.27 -17.62
CA GLU A 432 -1.84 -5.87 -17.79
C GLU A 432 -2.11 -6.98 -16.77
N THR A 433 -1.08 -7.76 -16.44
CA THR A 433 -1.15 -8.79 -15.39
C THR A 433 -1.50 -8.17 -14.04
N ILE A 434 -0.74 -7.16 -13.60
CA ILE A 434 -0.95 -6.51 -12.30
C ILE A 434 -2.28 -5.75 -12.28
N SER A 435 -2.64 -5.12 -13.40
CA SER A 435 -3.94 -4.44 -13.55
C SER A 435 -5.11 -5.42 -13.41
N SER A 436 -5.01 -6.60 -14.02
CA SER A 436 -6.03 -7.64 -13.89
C SER A 436 -6.16 -8.17 -12.46
N ILE A 437 -5.05 -8.21 -11.71
CA ILE A 437 -5.05 -8.56 -10.28
C ILE A 437 -5.78 -7.49 -9.47
N ALA A 438 -5.48 -6.21 -9.71
CA ALA A 438 -6.12 -5.08 -9.03
C ALA A 438 -7.64 -5.06 -9.22
N LEU A 439 -8.11 -5.51 -10.39
CA LEU A 439 -9.51 -5.59 -10.76
C LEU A 439 -10.19 -6.90 -10.35
N ASP A 440 -9.46 -7.91 -9.85
CA ASP A 440 -10.02 -9.19 -9.42
C ASP A 440 -10.46 -9.15 -7.95
N PRO A 441 -11.77 -9.05 -7.64
CA PRO A 441 -12.26 -9.01 -6.27
C PRO A 441 -12.04 -10.32 -5.49
N SER A 442 -11.63 -11.38 -6.19
CA SER A 442 -11.34 -12.69 -5.62
C SER A 442 -9.85 -12.98 -5.48
N PHE A 443 -8.99 -12.01 -5.78
CA PHE A 443 -7.56 -12.12 -5.53
C PHE A 443 -7.30 -12.46 -4.05
N GLY A 444 -6.41 -13.44 -3.82
CA GLY A 444 -6.12 -13.98 -2.49
C GLY A 444 -7.18 -14.93 -1.91
N GLN A 445 -8.39 -15.00 -2.46
CA GLN A 445 -9.44 -15.93 -2.04
C GLN A 445 -9.46 -17.21 -2.89
N ASN A 446 -9.19 -17.06 -4.18
CA ASN A 446 -9.10 -18.15 -5.14
C ASN A 446 -7.63 -18.43 -5.49
N ASN A 447 -7.31 -19.69 -5.80
CA ASN A 447 -6.00 -20.08 -6.32
C ASN A 447 -5.91 -19.77 -7.81
N THR A 448 -5.86 -18.48 -8.13
CA THR A 448 -5.68 -17.96 -9.48
C THR A 448 -4.20 -17.72 -9.73
N LEU A 449 -3.72 -18.18 -10.89
CA LEU A 449 -2.41 -17.82 -11.43
C LEU A 449 -2.62 -16.79 -12.55
N TYR A 450 -1.91 -15.68 -12.49
CA TYR A 450 -1.92 -14.63 -13.52
C TYR A 450 -0.60 -14.73 -14.28
N ILE A 451 -0.66 -14.75 -15.61
CA ILE A 451 0.50 -14.95 -16.49
C ILE A 451 0.48 -13.86 -17.56
N ALA A 452 1.63 -13.24 -17.80
CA ALA A 452 1.88 -12.45 -19.00
C ALA A 452 2.75 -13.22 -19.99
N THR A 453 2.46 -13.06 -21.27
CA THR A 453 3.20 -13.73 -22.35
C THR A 453 3.14 -12.91 -23.63
N GLU A 454 4.22 -12.93 -24.42
CA GLU A 454 4.26 -12.34 -25.77
C GLU A 454 3.92 -13.33 -26.88
N SER A 455 3.99 -14.64 -26.61
CA SER A 455 3.77 -15.68 -27.61
C SER A 455 3.17 -16.94 -26.97
N ALA A 456 2.33 -17.65 -27.73
CA ALA A 456 1.77 -18.91 -27.26
C ALA A 456 2.83 -20.00 -27.01
N GLU A 457 4.03 -19.87 -27.58
CA GLU A 457 5.14 -20.81 -27.42
C GLU A 457 5.75 -20.77 -26.01
N GLN A 458 5.65 -19.64 -25.30
CA GLN A 458 6.16 -19.48 -23.93
C GLN A 458 5.22 -20.07 -22.87
N LEU A 459 3.98 -20.38 -23.24
CA LEU A 459 3.00 -20.85 -22.27
C LEU A 459 3.25 -22.32 -21.89
N PRO A 460 3.03 -22.70 -20.62
CA PRO A 460 3.07 -24.09 -20.18
C PRO A 460 1.80 -24.83 -20.66
N ILE A 461 1.72 -25.15 -21.95
CA ILE A 461 0.50 -25.64 -22.63
C ILE A 461 -0.06 -26.90 -21.95
N GLU A 462 0.78 -27.88 -21.61
CA GLU A 462 0.31 -29.14 -21.03
C GLU A 462 -0.41 -28.97 -19.68
N PRO A 463 0.13 -28.24 -18.68
CA PRO A 463 -0.61 -27.86 -17.48
C PRO A 463 -1.89 -27.07 -17.76
N LEU A 464 -1.85 -26.08 -18.65
CA LEU A 464 -2.99 -25.20 -18.95
C LEU A 464 -4.15 -25.95 -19.61
N GLN A 465 -3.86 -26.90 -20.52
CA GLN A 465 -4.88 -27.73 -21.14
C GLN A 465 -5.67 -28.57 -20.14
N LYS A 466 -5.07 -28.98 -19.02
CA LYS A 466 -5.75 -29.75 -17.96
C LYS A 466 -6.79 -28.91 -17.20
N LEU A 467 -6.59 -27.58 -17.13
CA LEU A 467 -7.53 -26.65 -16.52
C LEU A 467 -8.72 -26.34 -17.45
N GLY A 468 -8.54 -26.47 -18.76
CA GLY A 468 -9.59 -26.31 -19.76
C GLY A 468 -10.29 -24.95 -19.65
N LYS A 469 -11.59 -24.96 -19.33
CA LYS A 469 -12.42 -23.74 -19.24
C LYS A 469 -12.02 -22.80 -18.10
N ASN A 470 -11.16 -23.22 -17.19
CA ASN A 470 -10.67 -22.36 -16.12
C ASN A 470 -9.45 -21.53 -16.53
N VAL A 471 -8.97 -21.68 -17.76
CA VAL A 471 -8.01 -20.75 -18.36
C VAL A 471 -8.79 -19.64 -19.05
N VAL A 472 -8.50 -18.40 -18.69
CA VAL A 472 -9.05 -17.19 -19.28
C VAL A 472 -7.95 -16.49 -20.06
N VAL A 473 -8.22 -16.19 -21.32
CA VAL A 473 -7.32 -15.49 -22.24
C VAL A 473 -7.89 -14.08 -22.44
N SER A 474 -7.20 -13.08 -21.94
CA SER A 474 -7.65 -11.68 -21.91
C SER A 474 -6.51 -10.75 -22.27
N PHE A 475 -6.33 -10.52 -23.56
CA PHE A 475 -5.34 -9.59 -24.10
C PHE A 475 -5.97 -8.24 -24.42
N LYS A 476 -5.14 -7.21 -24.62
CA LYS A 476 -5.56 -5.91 -25.18
C LYS A 476 -6.33 -6.12 -26.49
N GLY A 477 -7.29 -5.23 -26.74
CA GLY A 477 -8.16 -5.26 -27.93
C GLY A 477 -7.53 -4.62 -29.18
N ASP A 478 -6.23 -4.35 -29.17
CA ASP A 478 -5.46 -3.87 -30.31
C ASP A 478 -5.14 -5.00 -31.30
N GLU A 479 -4.50 -4.66 -32.43
CA GLU A 479 -4.21 -5.64 -33.50
C GLU A 479 -3.33 -6.79 -32.98
N ASP A 480 -2.25 -6.45 -32.27
CA ASP A 480 -1.29 -7.40 -31.72
C ASP A 480 -1.94 -8.29 -30.64
N GLY A 481 -2.71 -7.72 -29.72
CA GLY A 481 -3.42 -8.47 -28.69
C GLY A 481 -4.51 -9.39 -29.25
N ILE A 482 -5.20 -8.99 -30.33
CA ILE A 482 -6.15 -9.85 -31.04
C ILE A 482 -5.44 -11.02 -31.73
N GLU A 483 -4.30 -10.77 -32.39
CA GLU A 483 -3.50 -11.80 -33.04
C GLU A 483 -2.99 -12.82 -32.02
N LEU A 484 -2.35 -12.34 -30.94
CA LEU A 484 -1.84 -13.17 -29.86
C LEU A 484 -2.96 -13.96 -29.17
N ALA A 485 -4.13 -13.35 -28.94
CA ALA A 485 -5.29 -14.07 -28.42
C ALA A 485 -5.67 -15.25 -29.33
N ASN A 486 -5.68 -15.06 -30.65
CA ASN A 486 -6.04 -16.12 -31.58
C ASN A 486 -4.97 -17.23 -31.63
N GLU A 487 -3.70 -16.86 -31.54
CA GLU A 487 -2.58 -17.80 -31.42
C GLU A 487 -2.72 -18.67 -30.16
N VAL A 488 -2.90 -18.06 -28.99
CA VAL A 488 -3.08 -18.78 -27.71
C VAL A 488 -4.34 -19.65 -27.74
N MET A 489 -5.46 -19.16 -28.29
CA MET A 489 -6.68 -19.94 -28.43
C MET A 489 -6.52 -21.15 -29.35
N SER A 490 -5.56 -21.12 -30.30
CA SER A 490 -5.29 -22.25 -31.19
C SER A 490 -4.63 -23.43 -30.46
N VAL A 491 -3.76 -23.15 -29.48
CA VAL A 491 -3.07 -24.16 -28.66
C VAL A 491 -3.83 -24.53 -27.38
N LEU A 492 -4.73 -23.64 -26.91
CA LEU A 492 -5.61 -23.84 -25.76
C LEU A 492 -7.10 -23.77 -26.16
N PRO A 493 -7.62 -24.65 -27.03
CA PRO A 493 -8.97 -24.53 -27.61
C PRO A 493 -10.14 -24.65 -26.61
N ASN A 494 -9.88 -25.07 -25.38
CA ASN A 494 -10.89 -25.22 -24.32
C ASN A 494 -10.93 -24.04 -23.35
N SER A 495 -10.03 -23.05 -23.50
CA SER A 495 -10.01 -21.85 -22.67
C SER A 495 -11.17 -20.90 -22.98
N GLN A 496 -11.34 -19.86 -22.16
CA GLN A 496 -12.32 -18.80 -22.36
C GLN A 496 -11.60 -17.55 -22.86
N LYS A 497 -12.03 -17.01 -24.01
CA LYS A 497 -11.58 -15.71 -24.49
C LYS A 497 -12.43 -14.61 -23.86
N VAL A 498 -11.79 -13.58 -23.33
CA VAL A 498 -12.41 -12.32 -22.91
C VAL A 498 -11.90 -11.23 -23.84
N GLU A 499 -12.81 -10.52 -24.48
CA GLU A 499 -12.49 -9.40 -25.36
C GLU A 499 -12.45 -8.12 -24.54
N LEU A 500 -11.33 -7.41 -24.60
CA LEU A 500 -11.12 -6.10 -23.99
C LEU A 500 -11.15 -5.02 -25.07
N ASP A 501 -11.17 -3.76 -24.65
CA ASP A 501 -10.91 -2.63 -25.55
C ASP A 501 -9.40 -2.50 -25.82
N GLU A 502 -9.03 -1.58 -26.72
CA GLU A 502 -7.63 -1.30 -27.08
C GLU A 502 -6.78 -0.91 -25.85
N ALA A 503 -7.39 -0.34 -24.81
CA ALA A 503 -6.68 0.11 -23.61
C ALA A 503 -6.41 -1.03 -22.60
N GLY A 504 -7.10 -2.17 -22.73
CA GLY A 504 -6.86 -3.36 -21.90
C GLY A 504 -7.32 -3.23 -20.45
N TRP A 505 -6.81 -4.12 -19.59
CA TRP A 505 -7.03 -4.09 -18.15
C TRP A 505 -6.48 -2.81 -17.52
N ASN A 506 -5.33 -2.29 -17.99
CA ASN A 506 -4.77 -1.07 -17.42
C ASN A 506 -5.66 0.14 -17.71
N GLY A 507 -6.20 0.25 -18.93
CA GLY A 507 -7.18 1.28 -19.27
C GLY A 507 -8.47 1.20 -18.44
N ILE A 508 -8.98 -0.01 -18.21
CA ILE A 508 -10.14 -0.22 -17.32
C ILE A 508 -9.83 0.24 -15.89
N LEU A 509 -8.64 -0.10 -15.37
CA LEU A 509 -8.22 0.29 -14.03
C LEU A 509 -8.08 1.82 -13.89
N GLN A 510 -7.41 2.47 -14.85
CA GLN A 510 -7.27 3.92 -14.89
C GLN A 510 -8.64 4.62 -14.95
N ALA A 511 -9.57 4.12 -15.78
CA ALA A 511 -10.91 4.68 -15.86
C ALA A 511 -11.67 4.58 -14.53
N GLN A 512 -11.54 3.44 -13.83
CA GLN A 512 -12.16 3.24 -12.51
C GLN A 512 -11.55 4.18 -11.45
N GLU A 513 -10.23 4.42 -11.49
CA GLU A 513 -9.57 5.35 -10.57
C GLU A 513 -10.03 6.80 -10.82
N GLN A 514 -10.09 7.22 -12.08
CA GLN A 514 -10.57 8.56 -12.46
C GLN A 514 -12.02 8.79 -12.02
N GLU A 515 -12.90 7.80 -12.18
CA GLU A 515 -14.28 7.90 -11.71
C GLU A 515 -14.33 8.06 -10.18
N ARG A 516 -13.55 7.25 -9.44
CA ARG A 516 -13.48 7.34 -7.97
C ARG A 516 -12.98 8.71 -7.50
N GLN A 517 -11.95 9.25 -8.15
CA GLN A 517 -11.39 10.55 -7.81
C GLN A 517 -12.41 11.67 -8.07
N ALA A 518 -13.13 11.61 -9.20
CA ALA A 518 -14.19 12.57 -9.52
C ALA A 518 -15.36 12.51 -8.50
N GLU A 519 -15.72 11.31 -8.01
CA GLU A 519 -16.72 11.14 -6.96
C GLU A 519 -16.28 11.75 -5.62
N ILE A 520 -15.01 11.54 -5.23
CA ILE A 520 -14.45 12.12 -4.00
C ILE A 520 -14.47 13.65 -4.06
N GLU A 521 -14.03 14.23 -5.17
CA GLU A 521 -14.05 15.69 -5.38
C GLU A 521 -15.48 16.25 -5.35
N GLN A 522 -16.42 15.55 -5.99
CA GLN A 522 -17.83 15.93 -5.94
C GLN A 522 -18.37 15.90 -4.50
N MET A 523 -18.01 14.88 -3.73
CA MET A 523 -18.44 14.74 -2.33
C MET A 523 -17.87 15.85 -1.44
N GLN A 524 -16.60 16.20 -1.62
CA GLN A 524 -15.96 17.31 -0.91
C GLN A 524 -16.61 18.66 -1.24
N LEU A 525 -16.95 18.88 -2.51
CA LEU A 525 -17.65 20.10 -2.93
C LEU A 525 -19.05 20.20 -2.32
N ILE A 526 -19.77 19.07 -2.25
CA ILE A 526 -21.08 19.00 -1.58
C ILE A 526 -20.95 19.29 -0.09
N ALA A 527 -19.96 18.70 0.59
CA ALA A 527 -19.70 18.93 2.01
C ALA A 527 -19.41 20.43 2.29
N GLN A 528 -18.51 21.03 1.51
CA GLN A 528 -18.17 22.46 1.62
C GLN A 528 -19.40 23.36 1.40
N TYR A 529 -20.27 23.02 0.45
CA TYR A 529 -21.50 23.76 0.24
C TYR A 529 -22.46 23.66 1.43
N GLN A 530 -22.59 22.48 2.03
CA GLN A 530 -23.44 22.27 3.20
C GLN A 530 -22.95 23.05 4.43
N GLU A 531 -21.64 23.03 4.70
CA GLU A 531 -21.03 23.84 5.77
C GLU A 531 -21.34 25.33 5.58
N LYS A 532 -21.18 25.83 4.35
CA LYS A 532 -21.50 27.23 4.03
C LYS A 532 -22.98 27.57 4.26
N GLN A 533 -23.90 26.65 3.97
CA GLN A 533 -25.33 26.85 4.25
C GLN A 533 -25.60 26.86 5.76
N GLN A 534 -24.93 26.01 6.53
CA GLN A 534 -25.08 25.98 8.00
C GLN A 534 -24.57 27.28 8.64
N SER A 535 -23.37 27.75 8.27
CA SER A 535 -22.84 29.02 8.78
C SER A 535 -23.72 30.23 8.43
N GLN A 536 -24.45 30.18 7.31
CA GLN A 536 -25.42 31.23 6.95
C GLN A 536 -26.72 31.17 7.76
N MET A 537 -27.11 30.00 8.28
CA MET A 537 -28.29 29.87 9.14
C MET A 537 -28.01 30.24 10.61
N GLU A 538 -26.75 30.18 11.04
CA GLU A 538 -26.35 30.55 12.41
C GLU A 538 -26.23 32.06 12.63
N LEU A 539 -26.06 32.83 11.56
CA LEU A 539 -26.02 34.31 11.55
C LEU A 539 -27.43 34.91 11.46
#